data_AF-A0A2D4J0Z3-F1
#
_entry.id   AF-A0A2D4J0Z3-F1
#
_cell.length_a   1.000
_cell.length_b   1.000
_cell.length_c   1.000
_cell.angle_alpha   90.00
_cell.angle_beta   90.00
_cell.angle_gamma   90.00
#
_symmetry.space_group_name_H-M   'P 1'
#
loop_
_entity.id
_entity.type
_entity.pdbx_description
1 polymer ?
#
loop_
_entity_poly.entity_id
_entity_poly.type
_entity_poly.pdbx_seq_one_letter_code
_entity_poly.pdbx_strand_id
1 'polypeptide(L)'
;AMDSLTDLDLEQLLSESPEESPFLEMENGSDALGAGLEPDLKQVPPSLPEGLPEPLMKRVEELTQAARAAEREGKHKFFNQDMNSILLDIELQTRELNSQMRSGVYAYLASFLPCNKDTLVKRARRLYVYEQGGRLKEPLQKLKEAIGRAMPEQMAKYQEECQAHTQAKFAKMLEEEKDKEQRDRICSEDEDDDDKGGKRIMGPRKK
;
A
#
# COMPACT_ATOMS: atom_id res chain seq x y z
N ALA A 1 -32.85 11.11 16.28
CA ALA A 1 -32.34 9.78 15.91
C ALA A 1 -31.38 9.96 14.73
N MET A 2 -30.08 10.14 15.00
CA MET A 2 -28.96 9.99 14.05
C MET A 2 -27.64 10.04 14.86
N ASP A 3 -27.41 9.02 15.70
CA ASP A 3 -26.14 8.80 16.42
C ASP A 3 -25.68 7.36 16.19
N SER A 4 -25.35 7.00 14.94
CA SER A 4 -25.01 5.61 14.61
C SER A 4 -24.01 5.45 13.46
N LEU A 5 -23.15 6.44 13.20
CA LEU A 5 -22.13 6.34 12.14
C LEU A 5 -20.68 6.34 12.64
N THR A 6 -20.47 6.23 13.95
CA THR A 6 -19.13 6.16 14.55
C THR A 6 -18.85 4.76 15.07
N ASP A 7 -18.81 3.77 14.18
CA ASP A 7 -18.03 2.54 14.45
C ASP A 7 -17.81 1.77 13.14
N LEU A 8 -16.89 2.24 12.32
CA LEU A 8 -16.25 1.39 11.32
C LEU A 8 -14.82 1.18 11.79
N ASP A 9 -14.61 0.06 12.48
CA ASP A 9 -13.31 -0.36 12.95
C ASP A 9 -12.44 -0.81 11.75
N LEU A 10 -11.59 0.11 11.29
CA LEU A 10 -10.62 -0.11 10.22
C LEU A 10 -9.57 -1.17 10.58
N GLU A 11 -9.39 -1.50 11.87
CA GLU A 11 -8.44 -2.53 12.31
C GLU A 11 -8.97 -3.93 12.01
N GLN A 12 -10.29 -4.14 12.10
CA GLN A 12 -10.92 -5.43 11.82
C GLN A 12 -10.82 -5.82 10.33
N LEU A 13 -11.00 -4.84 9.42
CA LEU A 13 -10.88 -5.03 7.97
C LEU A 13 -9.48 -5.41 7.48
N LEU A 14 -8.44 -5.06 8.24
CA LEU A 14 -7.04 -5.38 7.91
C LEU A 14 -6.59 -6.71 8.53
N SER A 15 -7.34 -7.23 9.51
CA SER A 15 -7.06 -8.50 10.18
C SER A 15 -7.68 -9.71 9.48
N GLU A 16 -8.72 -9.52 8.66
CA GLU A 16 -9.44 -10.59 7.97
C GLU A 16 -8.88 -10.83 6.55
N SER A 17 -7.60 -11.21 6.48
CA SER A 17 -7.08 -11.90 5.30
C SER A 17 -7.24 -13.40 5.54
N PRO A 18 -7.90 -14.17 4.66
CA PRO A 18 -7.99 -15.61 4.82
C PRO A 18 -6.57 -16.20 4.79
N GLU A 19 -6.11 -16.72 5.92
CA GLU A 19 -5.08 -17.74 5.90
C GLU A 19 -5.67 -18.98 5.22
N GLU A 20 -4.82 -19.71 4.49
CA GLU A 20 -5.09 -21.02 3.91
C GLU A 20 -5.61 -21.02 2.46
N SER A 21 -4.65 -20.94 1.53
CA SER A 21 -4.81 -21.48 0.18
C SER A 21 -4.40 -22.96 0.20
N PRO A 22 -5.30 -23.92 -0.13
CA PRO A 22 -5.00 -25.34 -0.11
C PRO A 22 -4.37 -25.73 -1.44
N PHE A 23 -3.03 -25.71 -1.52
CA PHE A 23 -2.31 -26.45 -2.55
C PHE A 23 -1.64 -27.66 -1.90
N LEU A 24 -2.32 -28.80 -2.07
CA LEU A 24 -1.79 -30.15 -1.88
C LEU A 24 -0.55 -30.36 -2.75
N GLU A 25 0.53 -30.89 -2.18
CA GLU A 25 1.43 -31.82 -2.88
C GLU A 25 2.22 -32.67 -1.87
N MET A 26 1.64 -33.83 -1.54
CA MET A 26 2.28 -35.15 -1.48
C MET A 26 3.76 -35.21 -1.09
N GLU A 27 4.06 -35.43 0.19
CA GLU A 27 5.33 -36.04 0.59
C GLU A 27 5.14 -37.56 0.74
N ASN A 28 5.47 -38.25 -0.35
CA ASN A 28 5.63 -39.70 -0.39
C ASN A 28 6.88 -40.08 0.41
N GLY A 29 6.69 -40.87 1.46
CA GLY A 29 7.76 -41.31 2.34
C GLY A 29 8.88 -42.06 1.61
N SER A 30 10.09 -41.84 2.09
CA SER A 30 11.21 -42.80 2.06
C SER A 30 12.24 -42.34 3.07
N ASP A 31 12.05 -42.79 4.30
CA ASP A 31 13.11 -42.86 5.30
C ASP A 31 14.12 -43.90 4.81
N ALA A 32 15.31 -43.45 4.47
CA ALA A 32 16.46 -44.30 4.21
C ALA A 32 17.68 -43.69 4.90
N LEU A 33 17.86 -44.09 6.15
CA LEU A 33 19.14 -44.13 6.83
C LEU A 33 20.17 -44.82 5.93
N GLY A 34 21.02 -44.02 5.28
CA GLY A 34 22.11 -44.47 4.43
C GLY A 34 23.40 -43.80 4.89
N ALA A 35 24.16 -44.53 5.71
CA ALA A 35 25.52 -44.17 6.08
C ALA A 35 26.43 -44.06 4.85
N GLY A 36 27.42 -43.17 4.94
CA GLY A 36 28.73 -43.45 4.37
C GLY A 36 29.19 -42.51 3.26
N LEU A 37 30.30 -41.83 3.59
CA LEU A 37 31.39 -41.47 2.69
C LEU A 37 31.04 -40.43 1.62
N GLU A 38 31.18 -39.15 1.98
CA GLU A 38 31.47 -38.11 0.98
C GLU A 38 32.88 -38.40 0.42
N PRO A 39 33.00 -38.76 -0.87
CA PRO A 39 34.29 -38.89 -1.51
C PRO A 39 34.78 -37.48 -1.85
N ASP A 40 36.06 -37.25 -1.54
CA ASP A 40 36.91 -36.20 -2.10
C ASP A 40 36.94 -36.36 -3.63
N LEU A 41 35.89 -35.93 -4.31
CA LEU A 41 35.87 -35.78 -5.75
C LEU A 41 36.28 -34.33 -6.02
N LYS A 42 37.47 -34.21 -6.59
CA LYS A 42 37.95 -33.07 -7.36
C LYS A 42 36.96 -32.77 -8.50
N GLN A 43 35.77 -32.27 -8.17
CA GLN A 43 34.83 -31.74 -9.14
C GLN A 43 35.43 -30.43 -9.63
N VAL A 44 35.74 -30.37 -10.93
CA VAL A 44 36.02 -29.11 -11.59
C VAL A 44 34.84 -28.18 -11.27
N PRO A 45 35.06 -27.00 -10.66
CA PRO A 45 33.97 -26.10 -10.32
C PRO A 45 33.16 -25.83 -11.59
N PRO A 46 31.81 -25.89 -11.51
CA PRO A 46 30.96 -25.63 -12.66
C PRO A 46 31.36 -24.29 -13.27
N SER A 47 31.41 -24.19 -14.59
CA SER A 47 31.74 -22.93 -15.26
C SER A 47 30.68 -21.87 -14.96
N LEU A 48 31.12 -20.63 -14.82
CA LEU A 48 30.21 -19.51 -14.70
C LEU A 48 29.34 -19.45 -15.97
N PRO A 49 28.02 -19.20 -15.86
CA PRO A 49 27.16 -19.06 -17.03
C PRO A 49 27.67 -17.96 -17.97
N GLU A 50 27.66 -18.25 -19.27
CA GLU A 50 28.12 -17.31 -20.30
C GLU A 50 27.04 -16.24 -20.57
N GLY A 51 27.45 -14.99 -20.84
CA GLY A 51 26.52 -13.89 -21.13
C GLY A 51 25.88 -13.23 -19.91
N LEU A 52 26.52 -13.29 -18.73
CA LEU A 52 26.09 -12.52 -17.57
C LEU A 52 26.35 -11.01 -17.77
N PRO A 53 25.49 -10.12 -17.25
CA PRO A 53 25.77 -8.69 -17.22
C PRO A 53 27.09 -8.37 -16.49
N GLU A 54 27.89 -7.43 -17.01
CA GLU A 54 29.16 -7.02 -16.39
C GLU A 54 29.05 -6.64 -14.90
N PRO A 55 28.03 -5.88 -14.45
CA PRO A 55 27.91 -5.54 -13.03
C PRO A 55 27.72 -6.77 -12.12
N LEU A 56 27.09 -7.83 -12.65
CA LEU A 56 26.87 -9.07 -11.91
C LEU A 56 28.15 -9.90 -11.88
N MET A 57 28.85 -10.01 -13.01
CA MET A 57 30.14 -10.71 -13.09
C MET A 57 31.12 -10.14 -12.07
N LYS A 58 31.22 -8.80 -12.00
CA LYS A 58 32.09 -8.12 -11.04
C LYS A 58 31.75 -8.50 -9.58
N ARG A 59 30.47 -8.55 -9.22
CA ARG A 59 30.05 -8.93 -7.86
C ARG A 59 30.32 -10.40 -7.53
N VAL A 60 30.13 -11.28 -8.52
CA VAL A 60 30.50 -12.69 -8.40
C VAL A 60 32.00 -12.83 -8.16
N GLU A 61 32.83 -12.13 -8.94
CA GLU A 61 34.29 -12.12 -8.78
C GLU A 61 34.72 -11.56 -7.41
N GLU A 62 34.14 -10.45 -6.96
CA GLU A 62 34.39 -9.86 -5.63
C GLU A 62 34.10 -10.87 -4.51
N LEU A 63 32.95 -11.56 -4.55
CA LEU A 63 32.58 -12.55 -3.54
C LEU A 63 33.50 -13.78 -3.58
N THR A 64 33.87 -14.24 -4.77
CA THR A 64 34.80 -15.37 -4.94
C THR A 64 36.22 -15.00 -4.48
N GLN A 65 36.68 -13.78 -4.75
CA GLN A 65 37.98 -13.30 -4.29
C GLN A 65 38.02 -13.19 -2.76
N ALA A 66 36.95 -12.68 -2.16
CA ALA A 66 36.84 -12.61 -0.72
C ALA A 66 36.80 -14.01 -0.07
N ALA A 67 36.13 -14.98 -0.70
CA ALA A 67 36.14 -16.38 -0.28
C ALA A 67 37.56 -16.98 -0.23
N ARG A 68 38.36 -16.73 -1.28
CA ARG A 68 39.77 -17.17 -1.33
C ARG A 68 40.64 -16.48 -0.29
N ALA A 69 40.42 -15.18 -0.05
CA ALA A 69 41.15 -14.46 0.98
C ALA A 69 40.81 -14.97 2.40
N ALA A 70 39.55 -15.36 2.60
CA ALA A 70 39.03 -15.85 3.87
C ALA A 70 39.26 -17.36 4.13
N GLU A 71 39.88 -18.11 3.21
CA GLU A 71 40.15 -19.56 3.37
C GLU A 71 40.90 -19.92 4.66
N ARG A 72 41.62 -18.96 5.26
CA ARG A 72 42.35 -19.14 6.53
C ARG A 72 41.51 -18.85 7.78
N GLU A 73 40.39 -18.17 7.64
CA GLU A 73 39.48 -17.83 8.72
C GLU A 73 38.34 -18.87 8.74
N GLY A 74 38.28 -19.69 9.80
CA GLY A 74 37.38 -20.84 9.86
C GLY A 74 35.93 -20.60 9.41
N LYS A 75 35.32 -21.66 8.84
CA LYS A 75 34.03 -21.70 8.12
C LYS A 75 32.87 -20.88 8.72
N HIS A 76 32.81 -20.71 10.04
CA HIS A 76 31.72 -20.01 10.72
C HIS A 76 31.74 -18.48 10.59
N LYS A 77 32.88 -17.87 10.25
CA LYS A 77 33.01 -16.39 10.19
C LYS A 77 32.97 -15.82 8.78
N PHE A 78 32.90 -16.67 7.76
CA PHE A 78 32.97 -16.23 6.37
C PHE A 78 31.89 -15.20 6.03
N PHE A 79 30.62 -15.49 6.35
CA PHE A 79 29.52 -14.62 5.98
C PHE A 79 29.31 -13.45 6.96
N ASN A 80 30.27 -12.53 6.98
CA ASN A 80 30.18 -11.25 7.65
C ASN A 80 29.25 -10.26 6.90
N GLN A 81 29.12 -9.04 7.42
CA GLN A 81 28.26 -8.01 6.83
C GLN A 81 28.63 -7.68 5.38
N ASP A 82 29.92 -7.54 5.08
CA ASP A 82 30.40 -7.21 3.73
C ASP A 82 30.05 -8.32 2.73
N MET A 83 30.31 -9.58 3.10
CA MET A 83 29.97 -10.74 2.26
C MET A 83 28.46 -10.86 2.05
N ASN A 84 27.66 -10.57 3.08
CA ASN A 84 26.20 -10.56 2.97
C ASN A 84 25.72 -9.41 2.06
N SER A 85 26.37 -8.25 2.08
CA SER A 85 26.06 -7.13 1.17
C SER A 85 26.32 -7.50 -0.28
N ILE A 86 27.47 -8.10 -0.59
CA ILE A 86 27.80 -8.54 -1.95
C ILE A 86 26.82 -9.64 -2.41
N LEU A 87 26.49 -10.60 -1.53
CA LEU A 87 25.52 -11.66 -1.82
C LEU A 87 24.11 -11.10 -2.08
N LEU A 88 23.70 -10.07 -1.35
CA LEU A 88 22.43 -9.39 -1.57
C LEU A 88 22.38 -8.71 -2.94
N ASP A 89 23.45 -8.00 -3.33
CA ASP A 89 23.57 -7.38 -4.64
C ASP A 89 23.52 -8.40 -5.79
N ILE A 90 24.11 -9.59 -5.59
CA ILE A 90 24.00 -10.71 -6.53
C ILE A 90 22.55 -11.21 -6.61
N GLU A 91 21.84 -11.36 -5.50
CA GLU A 91 20.42 -11.76 -5.51
C GLU A 91 19.56 -10.73 -6.25
N LEU A 92 19.76 -9.44 -5.99
CA LEU A 92 19.00 -8.37 -6.68
C LEU A 92 19.17 -8.45 -8.19
N GLN A 93 20.40 -8.60 -8.68
CA GLN A 93 20.69 -8.67 -10.12
C GLN A 93 20.25 -10.00 -10.75
N THR A 94 20.43 -11.13 -10.06
CA THR A 94 20.06 -12.44 -10.61
C THR A 94 18.55 -12.68 -10.69
N ARG A 95 17.72 -11.91 -9.96
CA ARG A 95 16.25 -11.96 -10.08
C ARG A 95 15.73 -11.44 -11.42
N GLU A 96 16.52 -10.65 -12.14
CA GLU A 96 16.19 -10.16 -13.49
C GLU A 96 16.55 -11.17 -14.58
N LEU A 97 17.30 -12.21 -14.24
CA LEU A 97 17.73 -13.25 -15.17
C LEU A 97 16.75 -14.42 -15.20
N ASN A 98 16.87 -15.25 -16.24
CA ASN A 98 16.13 -16.51 -16.31
C ASN A 98 16.59 -17.51 -15.23
N SER A 99 15.73 -18.49 -14.92
CA SER A 99 15.96 -19.46 -13.83
C SER A 99 17.26 -20.26 -13.99
N GLN A 100 17.63 -20.60 -15.22
CA GLN A 100 18.84 -21.38 -15.51
C GLN A 100 20.11 -20.58 -15.21
N MET A 101 20.18 -19.33 -15.67
CA MET A 101 21.31 -18.43 -15.39
C MET A 101 21.48 -18.20 -13.89
N ARG A 102 20.37 -17.91 -13.18
CA ARG A 102 20.39 -17.74 -11.73
C ARG A 102 20.88 -19.01 -11.01
N SER A 103 20.36 -20.17 -11.39
CA SER A 103 20.79 -21.47 -10.82
C SER A 103 22.29 -21.70 -11.04
N GLY A 104 22.80 -21.39 -12.23
CA GLY A 104 24.22 -21.52 -12.58
C GLY A 104 25.12 -20.60 -11.76
N VAL A 105 24.73 -19.33 -11.55
CA VAL A 105 25.48 -18.39 -10.69
C VAL A 105 25.61 -18.93 -9.27
N TYR A 106 24.52 -19.43 -8.68
CA TYR A 106 24.55 -19.98 -7.33
C TYR A 106 25.34 -21.30 -7.25
N ALA A 107 25.29 -22.14 -8.29
CA ALA A 107 26.10 -23.36 -8.36
C ALA A 107 27.61 -23.03 -8.44
N TYR A 108 27.98 -22.03 -9.26
CA TYR A 108 29.35 -21.53 -9.36
C TYR A 108 29.85 -21.02 -8.01
N LEU A 109 29.10 -20.10 -7.38
CA LEU A 109 29.48 -19.51 -6.09
C LEU A 109 29.64 -20.57 -4.99
N ALA A 110 28.73 -21.55 -4.92
CA ALA A 110 28.80 -22.61 -3.91
C ALA A 110 30.09 -23.44 -3.97
N SER A 111 30.79 -23.48 -5.11
CA SER A 111 32.08 -24.18 -5.23
C SER A 111 33.24 -23.47 -4.52
N PHE A 112 33.08 -22.18 -4.19
CA PHE A 112 34.10 -21.37 -3.50
C PHE A 112 33.73 -21.04 -2.06
N LEU A 113 32.47 -21.26 -1.66
CA LEU A 113 31.92 -20.80 -0.40
C LEU A 113 31.76 -21.97 0.59
N PRO A 114 31.80 -21.71 1.92
CA PRO A 114 31.65 -22.75 2.93
C PRO A 114 30.18 -23.18 3.13
N CYS A 115 29.37 -23.25 2.06
CA CYS A 115 28.01 -23.78 2.10
C CYS A 115 27.56 -24.27 0.72
N ASN A 116 26.59 -25.19 0.70
CA ASN A 116 26.01 -25.69 -0.55
C ASN A 116 25.09 -24.66 -1.24
N LYS A 117 24.77 -24.93 -2.50
CA LYS A 117 23.92 -24.08 -3.35
C LYS A 117 22.58 -23.73 -2.68
N ASP A 118 21.87 -24.72 -2.14
CA ASP A 118 20.53 -24.50 -1.58
C ASP A 118 20.57 -23.63 -0.31
N THR A 119 21.61 -23.80 0.50
CA THR A 119 21.86 -22.94 1.67
C THR A 119 22.17 -21.51 1.25
N LEU A 120 23.00 -21.34 0.21
CA LEU A 120 23.36 -20.03 -0.33
C LEU A 120 22.13 -19.30 -0.88
N VAL A 121 21.29 -19.98 -1.66
CA VAL A 121 20.03 -19.43 -2.18
C VAL A 121 19.08 -19.04 -1.05
N LYS A 122 18.90 -19.90 -0.03
CA LYS A 122 18.06 -19.58 1.14
C LYS A 122 18.58 -18.35 1.89
N ARG A 123 19.90 -18.24 2.04
CA ARG A 123 20.56 -17.10 2.68
C ARG A 123 20.33 -15.81 1.89
N ALA A 124 20.57 -15.84 0.58
CA ALA A 124 20.39 -14.70 -0.31
C ALA A 124 18.94 -14.21 -0.31
N ARG A 125 17.96 -15.12 -0.39
CA ARG A 125 16.54 -14.80 -0.25
C ARG A 125 16.20 -14.17 1.10
N ARG A 126 16.78 -14.66 2.19
CA ARG A 126 16.56 -14.09 3.53
C ARG A 126 17.09 -12.65 3.61
N LEU A 127 18.26 -12.38 3.03
CA LEU A 127 18.82 -11.03 2.95
C LEU A 127 17.91 -10.10 2.16
N TYR A 128 17.41 -10.56 1.01
CA TYR A 128 16.46 -9.78 0.19
C TYR A 128 15.18 -9.44 0.95
N VAL A 129 14.55 -10.42 1.61
CA VAL A 129 13.34 -10.18 2.40
C VAL A 129 13.61 -9.18 3.53
N TYR A 130 14.76 -9.29 4.20
CA TYR A 130 15.14 -8.38 5.28
C TYR A 130 15.31 -6.93 4.78
N GLU A 131 16.01 -6.73 3.65
CA GLU A 131 16.16 -5.41 3.03
C GLU A 131 14.80 -4.82 2.61
N GLN A 132 13.96 -5.63 1.96
CA GLN A 132 12.64 -5.20 1.50
C GLN A 132 11.70 -4.85 2.65
N GLY A 133 11.77 -5.58 3.77
CA GLY A 133 10.97 -5.30 4.97
C GLY A 133 11.32 -3.97 5.64
N GLY A 134 12.56 -3.48 5.50
CA GLY A 134 12.97 -2.17 5.98
C GLY A 134 12.58 -1.03 5.03
N ARG A 135 12.65 -1.28 3.72
CA ARG A 135 12.50 -0.27 2.67
C ARG A 135 11.15 0.46 2.66
N LEU A 136 10.06 -0.23 3.02
CA LEU A 136 8.72 0.37 3.06
C LEU A 136 8.44 1.19 4.33
N LYS A 137 9.24 1.04 5.39
CA LYS A 137 8.98 1.71 6.67
C LYS A 137 8.98 3.24 6.55
N GLU A 138 9.99 3.82 5.92
CA GLU A 138 10.12 5.27 5.79
C GLU A 138 9.07 5.88 4.84
N PRO A 139 8.80 5.33 3.63
CA PRO A 139 7.70 5.79 2.77
C PRO A 139 6.33 5.71 3.45
N LEU A 140 6.03 4.62 4.16
CA LEU A 140 4.76 4.47 4.89
C LEU A 140 4.63 5.50 6.01
N GLN A 141 5.70 5.77 6.75
CA GLN A 141 5.72 6.80 7.78
C GLN A 141 5.47 8.19 7.20
N LYS A 142 6.14 8.55 6.10
CA LYS A 142 5.93 9.83 5.39
C LYS A 142 4.49 9.97 4.88
N LEU A 143 3.90 8.88 4.36
CA LEU A 143 2.49 8.86 3.94
C LEU A 143 1.56 9.11 5.13
N LYS A 144 1.78 8.40 6.25
CA LYS A 144 0.99 8.58 7.48
C LYS A 144 1.05 10.02 8.00
N GLU A 145 2.23 10.64 7.98
CA GLU A 145 2.41 12.05 8.37
C GLU A 145 1.74 13.02 7.40
N ALA A 146 1.80 12.77 6.09
CA ALA A 146 1.13 13.60 5.09
C ALA A 146 -0.40 13.54 5.28
N ILE A 147 -0.95 12.34 5.50
CA ILE A 147 -2.36 12.15 5.82
C ILE A 147 -2.71 12.87 7.13
N GLY A 148 -1.91 12.68 8.18
CA GLY A 148 -2.13 13.33 9.48
C GLY A 148 -2.11 14.85 9.43
N ARG A 149 -1.40 15.45 8.48
CA ARG A 149 -1.40 16.90 8.23
C ARG A 149 -2.61 17.36 7.41
N ALA A 150 -2.93 16.67 6.32
CA ALA A 150 -3.97 17.11 5.39
C ALA A 150 -5.40 16.79 5.84
N MET A 151 -5.58 15.67 6.56
CA MET A 151 -6.90 15.16 6.91
C MET A 151 -7.69 16.07 7.86
N PRO A 152 -7.10 16.68 8.92
CA PRO A 152 -7.84 17.59 9.80
C PRO A 152 -8.42 18.81 9.08
N GLU A 153 -7.65 19.44 8.18
CA GLU A 153 -8.11 20.58 7.39
C GLU A 153 -9.25 20.18 6.45
N GLN A 154 -9.12 19.01 5.81
CA GLN A 154 -10.15 18.48 4.92
C GLN A 154 -11.45 18.16 5.67
N MET A 155 -11.35 17.61 6.88
CA MET A 155 -12.50 17.35 7.74
C MET A 155 -13.18 18.64 8.21
N ALA A 156 -12.39 19.64 8.63
CA ALA A 156 -12.91 20.93 9.08
C ALA A 156 -13.66 21.65 7.96
N LYS A 157 -13.07 21.69 6.75
CA LYS A 157 -13.71 22.28 5.57
C LYS A 157 -15.03 21.59 5.22
N TYR A 158 -15.05 20.25 5.21
CA TYR A 158 -16.28 19.50 4.97
C TYR A 158 -17.36 19.80 6.02
N GLN A 159 -16.98 19.87 7.30
CA GLN A 159 -17.92 20.21 8.38
C GLN A 159 -18.49 21.62 8.22
N GLU A 160 -17.65 22.60 7.87
CA GLU A 160 -18.07 23.97 7.59
C GLU A 160 -19.06 24.02 6.42
N GLU A 161 -18.77 23.34 5.33
CA GLU A 161 -19.66 23.26 4.16
C GLU A 161 -21.03 22.63 4.53
N CYS A 162 -21.04 21.56 5.32
CA CYS A 162 -22.27 20.95 5.82
C CYS A 162 -23.08 21.90 6.73
N GLN A 163 -22.41 22.66 7.59
CA GLN A 163 -23.05 23.63 8.47
C GLN A 163 -23.62 24.80 7.67
N ALA A 164 -22.86 25.36 6.73
CA ALA A 164 -23.28 26.45 5.86
C ALA A 164 -24.51 26.04 5.02
N HIS A 165 -24.51 24.83 4.47
CA HIS A 165 -25.67 24.29 3.74
C HIS A 165 -26.92 24.23 4.61
N THR A 166 -26.77 23.75 5.84
CA THR A 166 -27.89 23.65 6.80
C THR A 166 -28.42 25.03 7.18
N GLN A 167 -27.54 25.97 7.50
CA GLN A 167 -27.91 27.35 7.84
C GLN A 167 -28.61 28.05 6.67
N ALA A 168 -28.10 27.93 5.44
CA ALA A 168 -28.73 28.50 4.25
C ALA A 168 -30.13 27.94 4.01
N LYS A 169 -30.34 26.63 4.25
CA LYS A 169 -31.66 26.00 4.15
C LYS A 169 -32.64 26.55 5.19
N PHE A 170 -32.21 26.74 6.43
CA PHE A 170 -33.05 27.35 7.47
C PHE A 170 -33.38 28.82 7.19
N ALA A 171 -32.38 29.62 6.77
CA ALA A 171 -32.59 31.03 6.43
C ALA A 171 -33.61 31.19 5.29
N LYS A 172 -33.51 30.37 4.25
CA LYS A 172 -34.46 30.38 3.13
C LYS A 172 -35.89 30.07 3.58
N MET A 173 -36.08 29.08 4.46
CA MET A 173 -37.42 28.77 4.98
C MET A 173 -38.01 29.91 5.82
N LEU A 174 -37.20 30.59 6.63
CA LEU A 174 -37.65 31.72 7.45
C LEU A 174 -38.03 32.93 6.59
N GLU A 175 -37.29 33.18 5.50
CA GLU A 175 -37.60 34.24 4.54
C GLU A 175 -38.90 33.94 3.77
N GLU A 176 -39.07 32.70 3.30
CA GLU A 176 -40.32 32.23 2.69
C GLU A 176 -41.52 32.32 3.64
N GLU A 177 -41.33 32.14 4.96
CA GLU A 177 -42.37 32.31 5.98
C GLU A 177 -42.75 33.79 6.20
N LYS A 178 -41.75 34.68 6.29
CA LYS A 178 -41.97 36.13 6.40
C LYS A 178 -42.67 36.72 5.17
N ASP A 179 -42.31 36.27 3.98
CA ASP A 179 -42.93 36.72 2.73
C ASP A 179 -44.41 36.32 2.66
N LYS A 180 -44.75 35.11 3.12
CA LYS A 180 -46.15 34.67 3.26
C LYS A 180 -46.92 35.54 4.26
N GLU A 181 -46.34 35.78 5.43
CA GLU A 181 -47.00 36.59 6.47
C GLU A 181 -47.22 38.04 6.02
N GLN A 182 -46.27 38.64 5.29
CA GLN A 182 -46.46 39.97 4.70
C GLN A 182 -47.54 39.98 3.63
N ARG A 183 -47.56 38.97 2.74
CA ARG A 183 -48.59 38.86 1.70
C ARG A 183 -49.98 38.72 2.29
N ASP A 184 -50.12 37.90 3.33
CA ASP A 184 -51.40 37.66 4.00
C ASP A 184 -51.92 38.94 4.69
N ARG A 185 -51.04 39.75 5.28
CA ARG A 185 -51.41 41.07 5.84
C ARG A 185 -51.89 42.05 4.77
N ILE A 186 -51.19 42.15 3.64
CA ILE A 186 -51.55 43.06 2.54
C ILE A 186 -52.88 42.66 1.90
N CYS A 187 -53.16 41.35 1.74
CA CYS A 187 -54.44 40.87 1.21
C CYS A 187 -55.63 41.14 2.16
N SER A 188 -55.41 41.19 3.48
CA SER A 188 -56.49 41.46 4.44
C SER A 188 -56.89 42.94 4.56
N GLU A 189 -56.06 43.87 4.08
CA GLU A 189 -56.28 45.31 4.21
C GLU A 189 -57.03 45.92 3.00
N ASP A 190 -57.17 45.18 1.89
CA ASP A 190 -57.84 45.60 0.64
C ASP A 190 -59.32 45.15 0.54
N GLU A 191 -59.83 44.36 1.51
CA GLU A 191 -61.22 43.86 1.51
C GLU A 191 -62.22 44.74 2.32
N ASP A 192 -61.79 45.87 2.91
CA ASP A 192 -62.62 46.70 3.81
C ASP A 192 -63.09 48.08 3.25
N ASP A 193 -62.81 48.45 1.98
CA ASP A 193 -63.19 49.77 1.42
C ASP A 193 -64.19 49.74 0.23
N ASP A 194 -65.18 48.85 0.28
CA ASP A 194 -66.32 48.81 -0.65
C ASP A 194 -67.68 49.09 0.05
N ASP A 195 -67.76 50.14 0.88
CA ASP A 195 -69.07 50.69 1.28
C ASP A 195 -69.06 52.23 1.38
N LYS A 196 -69.17 52.91 0.22
CA LYS A 196 -70.07 54.07 0.06
C LYS A 196 -70.02 54.71 -1.34
N GLY A 197 -71.21 54.77 -1.95
CA GLY A 197 -71.67 56.04 -2.56
C GLY A 197 -71.79 56.09 -4.08
N GLY A 198 -72.84 55.46 -4.63
CA GLY A 198 -73.21 55.60 -6.05
C GLY A 198 -74.66 56.04 -6.29
N LYS A 199 -75.12 57.16 -5.71
CA LYS A 199 -76.43 57.77 -6.10
C LYS A 199 -76.33 58.35 -7.51
N ARG A 200 -76.86 57.64 -8.51
CA ARG A 200 -77.01 58.15 -9.89
C ARG A 200 -78.23 59.08 -9.96
N ILE A 201 -77.98 60.38 -10.03
CA ILE A 201 -79.00 61.42 -10.22
C ILE A 201 -79.28 61.55 -11.72
N MET A 202 -80.57 61.51 -12.07
CA MET A 202 -81.12 61.68 -13.42
C MET A 202 -80.78 63.05 -14.04
N GLY A 203 -80.47 63.05 -15.34
CA GLY A 203 -80.37 64.24 -16.20
C GLY A 203 -81.31 64.15 -17.42
N PRO A 204 -81.83 65.27 -17.98
CA PRO A 204 -83.10 65.25 -18.70
C PRO A 204 -83.02 65.45 -20.24
N ARG A 205 -84.14 65.10 -20.91
CA ARG A 205 -84.66 65.51 -22.25
C ARG A 205 -84.29 64.64 -23.46
N LYS A 206 -85.13 64.49 -24.51
CA LYS A 206 -86.00 65.47 -25.19
C LYS A 206 -87.35 64.91 -25.71
N LYS A 207 -88.20 65.89 -26.04
CA LYS A 207 -89.60 65.92 -26.53
C LYS A 207 -90.04 64.80 -27.47
#